data_AF-A0A969R6E3-F1
#
_entry.id   AF-A0A969R6E3-F1
#
_cell.length_a   1.000
_cell.length_b   1.000
_cell.length_c   1.000
_cell.angle_alpha   90.00
_cell.angle_beta   90.00
_cell.angle_gamma   90.00
#
_symmetry.space_group_name_H-M   'P 1'
#
loop_
_entity.id
_entity.type
_entity.pdbx_description
1 polymer ?
#
loop_
_entity_poly.entity_id
_entity_poly.type
_entity_poly.pdbx_seq_one_letter_code
_entity_poly.pdbx_strand_id
1 'polypeptide(L)'
;MASFIGFIFAFIFGSFLEYWVHRLMHVSPTFGNKITAHYGHHRSNSTKGFVGDFLDFSLVSLLVLPAFLISLSCGIIMISGTVAFAAFASYAHQIQHHNPHKCFWMKMPIHYIHHKNNQWDSNFGLAIDWWDIVFGTYKPVEWLSEEQSGMNK
;
A
#
# COMPACT_ATOMS: atom_id res chain seq x y z
N MET A 1 10.77 23.17 -11.27
CA MET A 1 9.32 22.95 -11.44
C MET A 1 9.03 21.60 -12.09
N ALA A 2 9.53 21.32 -13.31
CA ALA A 2 9.27 20.05 -14.00
C ALA A 2 9.66 18.79 -13.21
N SER A 3 10.85 18.76 -12.59
CA SER A 3 11.28 17.60 -11.78
C SER A 3 10.44 17.38 -10.53
N PHE A 4 9.92 18.45 -9.93
CA PHE A 4 9.04 18.35 -8.76
C PHE A 4 7.67 17.81 -9.16
N ILE A 5 7.08 18.32 -10.24
CA ILE A 5 5.82 17.79 -10.79
C ILE A 5 5.98 16.32 -11.17
N GLY A 6 7.09 15.97 -11.84
CA GLY A 6 7.40 14.59 -12.18
C GLY A 6 7.54 13.69 -10.95
N PHE A 7 8.16 14.19 -9.87
CA PHE A 7 8.25 13.45 -8.61
C PHE A 7 6.88 13.20 -7.98
N ILE A 8 6.01 14.22 -7.93
CA ILE A 8 4.65 14.06 -7.40
C ILE A 8 3.85 13.07 -8.26
N PHE A 9 3.98 13.15 -9.58
CA PHE A 9 3.39 12.17 -10.48
C PHE A 9 3.91 10.75 -10.18
N ALA A 10 5.22 10.58 -10.05
CA ALA A 10 5.84 9.29 -9.76
C ALA A 10 5.43 8.73 -8.39
N PHE A 11 5.24 9.59 -7.38
CA PHE A 11 4.73 9.20 -6.07
C PHE A 11 3.29 8.67 -6.16
N ILE A 12 2.41 9.41 -6.84
CA ILE A 12 1.02 8.98 -7.08
C ILE A 12 1.00 7.71 -7.93
N PHE A 13 1.86 7.61 -8.94
CA PHE A 13 1.97 6.41 -9.77
C PHE A 13 2.50 5.21 -8.96
N GLY A 14 3.40 5.42 -8.00
CA GLY A 14 3.82 4.40 -7.04
C GLY A 14 2.64 3.81 -6.27
N SER A 15 1.70 4.65 -5.84
CA SER A 15 0.47 4.20 -5.16
C SER A 15 -0.43 3.35 -6.05
N PHE A 16 -0.49 3.69 -7.34
CA PHE A 16 -1.25 2.92 -8.33
C PHE A 16 -0.64 1.53 -8.54
N LEU A 17 0.69 1.47 -8.69
CA LEU A 17 1.41 0.22 -8.87
C LEU A 17 1.29 -0.67 -7.63
N GLU A 18 1.40 -0.10 -6.44
CA GLU A 18 1.21 -0.81 -5.17
C GLU A 18 -0.16 -1.47 -5.10
N TYR A 19 -1.24 -0.70 -5.33
CA TYR A 19 -2.61 -1.22 -5.38
C TYR A 19 -2.75 -2.44 -6.30
N TRP A 20 -2.24 -2.34 -7.53
CA TRP A 20 -2.35 -3.44 -8.50
C TRP A 20 -1.51 -4.64 -8.11
N VAL A 21 -0.28 -4.42 -7.64
CA VAL A 21 0.59 -5.50 -7.18
C VAL A 21 -0.09 -6.23 -6.01
N HIS A 22 -0.60 -5.51 -5.02
CA HIS A 22 -1.32 -6.10 -3.88
C HIS A 22 -2.58 -6.84 -4.34
N ARG A 23 -3.43 -6.24 -5.18
CA ARG A 23 -4.61 -6.92 -5.76
C ARG A 23 -4.25 -8.21 -6.49
N LEU A 24 -3.18 -8.20 -7.30
CA LEU A 24 -2.73 -9.39 -8.03
C LEU A 24 -2.23 -10.50 -7.10
N MET A 25 -1.65 -10.16 -5.94
CA MET A 25 -1.29 -11.15 -4.92
C MET A 25 -2.52 -11.94 -4.42
N HIS A 26 -3.67 -11.29 -4.31
CA HIS A 26 -4.93 -11.90 -3.88
C HIS A 26 -5.62 -12.68 -4.99
N VAL A 27 -5.50 -12.24 -6.25
CA VAL A 27 -6.07 -12.97 -7.41
C VAL A 27 -5.31 -14.28 -7.67
N SER A 28 -3.98 -14.30 -7.50
CA SER A 28 -3.17 -15.50 -7.69
C SER A 28 -2.21 -15.73 -6.52
N PRO A 29 -2.53 -16.69 -5.63
CA PRO A 29 -1.62 -17.14 -4.57
C PRO A 29 -0.23 -17.54 -5.09
N THR A 30 -0.14 -18.04 -6.33
CA THR A 30 1.14 -18.41 -6.94
C THR A 30 2.01 -17.21 -7.27
N PHE A 31 1.40 -16.09 -7.67
CA PHE A 31 2.10 -14.81 -7.90
C PHE A 31 2.58 -14.23 -6.57
N GLY A 32 1.69 -14.17 -5.57
CA GLY A 32 2.01 -13.66 -4.23
C GLY A 32 3.14 -14.43 -3.54
N ASN A 33 3.09 -15.77 -3.52
CA ASN A 33 4.07 -16.60 -2.80
C ASN A 33 5.51 -16.54 -3.36
N LYS A 34 5.71 -16.17 -4.62
CA LYS A 34 7.03 -16.23 -5.28
C LYS A 34 7.73 -14.88 -5.43
N ILE A 35 6.97 -13.78 -5.47
CA ILE A 35 7.50 -12.47 -5.84
C ILE A 35 7.55 -11.53 -4.64
N THR A 36 6.62 -11.64 -3.69
CA THR A 36 6.56 -10.71 -2.56
C THR A 36 6.32 -11.44 -1.25
N ALA A 37 7.16 -11.18 -0.26
CA ALA A 37 6.95 -11.73 1.07
C ALA A 37 5.72 -11.10 1.80
N HIS A 38 5.16 -10.01 1.27
CA HIS A 38 3.90 -9.42 1.73
C HIS A 38 2.71 -10.41 1.63
N TYR A 39 2.72 -11.34 0.68
CA TYR A 39 1.70 -12.38 0.64
C TYR A 39 1.72 -13.29 1.89
N GLY A 40 2.92 -13.56 2.45
CA GLY A 40 3.05 -14.27 3.72
C GLY A 40 2.45 -13.49 4.89
N HIS A 41 2.57 -12.16 4.87
CA HIS A 41 1.96 -11.26 5.86
C HIS A 41 0.43 -11.39 5.88
N HIS A 42 -0.26 -11.54 4.74
CA HIS A 42 -1.72 -11.76 4.73
C HIS A 42 -2.16 -13.05 5.43
N ARG A 43 -1.28 -14.06 5.53
CA ARG A 43 -1.60 -15.31 6.23
C ARG A 43 -1.32 -15.24 7.72
N SER A 44 -0.23 -14.60 8.13
CA SER A 44 0.21 -14.55 9.53
C SER A 44 -0.29 -13.31 10.28
N ASN A 45 -0.77 -12.30 9.57
CA ASN A 45 -1.09 -10.97 10.07
C ASN A 45 0.08 -10.31 10.85
N SER A 46 1.33 -10.68 10.55
CA SER A 46 2.53 -10.21 11.26
C SER A 46 3.34 -9.25 10.41
N THR A 47 3.68 -8.07 10.92
CA THR A 47 4.51 -7.09 10.19
C THR A 47 6.01 -7.38 10.33
N LYS A 48 6.85 -6.84 9.43
CA LYS A 48 8.31 -6.94 9.51
C LYS A 48 8.99 -5.67 10.06
N GLY A 49 8.19 -4.79 10.66
CA GLY A 49 8.62 -3.43 10.99
C GLY A 49 8.85 -2.57 9.74
N PHE A 50 9.11 -1.28 9.96
CA PHE A 50 9.24 -0.30 8.89
C PHE A 50 10.28 -0.68 7.83
N VAL A 51 11.48 -1.10 8.25
CA VAL A 51 12.57 -1.41 7.30
C VAL A 51 12.23 -2.62 6.42
N GLY A 52 11.67 -3.68 7.01
CA GLY A 52 11.29 -4.87 6.27
C GLY A 52 10.19 -4.58 5.25
N ASP A 53 9.14 -3.87 5.67
CA ASP A 53 8.04 -3.49 4.79
C ASP A 53 8.50 -2.50 3.72
N PHE A 54 9.38 -1.56 4.05
CA PHE A 54 9.95 -0.61 3.09
C PHE A 54 10.74 -1.32 1.98
N LEU A 55 11.55 -2.32 2.32
CA LEU A 55 12.30 -3.12 1.34
C LEU A 55 11.34 -3.91 0.45
N ASP A 56 10.33 -4.56 1.03
CA ASP A 56 9.32 -5.32 0.28
C ASP A 56 8.54 -4.41 -0.69
N PHE A 57 8.07 -3.25 -0.22
CA PHE A 57 7.29 -2.30 -1.04
C PHE A 57 8.16 -1.60 -2.09
N SER A 58 9.45 -1.42 -1.83
CA SER A 58 10.38 -0.82 -2.80
C SER A 58 10.57 -1.69 -4.04
N LEU A 59 10.28 -3.00 -3.99
CA LEU A 59 10.31 -3.88 -5.17
C LEU A 59 9.35 -3.42 -6.27
N VAL A 60 8.26 -2.73 -5.91
CA VAL A 60 7.33 -2.12 -6.87
C VAL A 60 8.04 -1.10 -7.77
N SER A 61 9.08 -0.42 -7.26
CA SER A 61 9.87 0.56 -8.04
C SER A 61 10.65 -0.08 -9.19
N LEU A 62 10.84 -1.40 -9.20
CA LEU A 62 11.45 -2.09 -10.35
C LEU A 62 10.58 -1.97 -11.62
N LEU A 63 9.26 -1.80 -11.46
CA LEU A 63 8.32 -1.66 -12.57
C LEU A 63 8.50 -0.34 -13.35
N VAL A 64 9.17 0.66 -12.76
CA VAL A 64 9.42 1.94 -13.42
C VAL A 64 10.82 2.05 -14.03
N LEU A 65 11.65 1.01 -13.96
CA LEU A 65 12.97 0.98 -14.62
C LEU A 65 12.95 1.25 -16.14
N PRO A 66 11.92 0.87 -16.91
CA PRO A 66 11.85 1.26 -18.33
C PRO A 66 11.88 2.78 -18.57
N ALA A 67 11.59 3.62 -17.57
CA ALA A 67 11.72 5.07 -17.69
C ALA A 67 13.15 5.56 -18.00
N PHE A 68 14.18 4.77 -17.65
CA PHE A 68 15.57 5.07 -18.03
C PHE A 68 15.81 4.97 -19.55
N LEU A 69 14.97 4.25 -20.29
CA LEU A 69 15.03 4.19 -21.75
C LEU A 69 14.61 5.52 -22.40
N ILE A 70 13.84 6.35 -21.68
CA ILE A 70 13.45 7.69 -22.13
C ILE A 70 14.58 8.68 -21.86
N SER A 71 15.06 8.75 -20.61
CA SER A 71 16.25 9.49 -20.23
C SER A 71 16.68 9.14 -18.80
N LEU A 72 17.95 9.42 -18.48
CA LEU A 72 18.47 9.29 -17.11
C LEU A 72 17.63 10.10 -16.10
N SER A 73 17.27 11.34 -16.44
CA SER A 73 16.47 12.20 -15.58
C SER A 73 15.06 11.64 -15.34
N CYS A 74 14.41 11.09 -16.37
CA CYS A 74 13.10 10.47 -16.24
C CYS A 74 13.17 9.25 -15.31
N GLY A 75 14.16 8.37 -15.50
CA GLY A 75 14.39 7.22 -14.63
C GLY A 75 14.60 7.60 -13.16
N ILE A 76 15.45 8.60 -12.88
CA ILE A 76 15.70 9.08 -11.51
C ILE A 76 14.42 9.65 -10.87
N ILE A 77 13.64 10.44 -11.60
CA ILE A 77 12.38 11.01 -11.10
C ILE A 77 11.38 9.90 -10.77
N MET A 78 11.21 8.93 -11.67
CA MET A 78 10.27 7.84 -11.47
C MET A 78 10.66 6.97 -10.26
N ILE A 79 11.92 6.55 -10.16
CA ILE A 79 12.41 5.74 -9.03
C ILE A 79 12.29 6.52 -7.71
N SER A 80 12.71 7.79 -7.69
CA SER A 80 12.65 8.57 -6.45
C SER A 80 11.22 8.75 -5.94
N GLY A 81 10.26 9.00 -6.82
CA GLY A 81 8.85 9.12 -6.45
C GLY A 81 8.26 7.79 -5.97
N THR A 82 8.49 6.68 -6.66
CA THR A 82 7.94 5.37 -6.25
C THR A 82 8.59 4.85 -4.96
N VAL A 83 9.89 5.07 -4.76
CA VAL A 83 10.58 4.73 -3.50
C VAL A 83 10.08 5.61 -2.35
N ALA A 84 9.85 6.90 -2.59
CA ALA A 84 9.23 7.77 -1.59
C ALA A 84 7.82 7.29 -1.21
N PHE A 85 7.03 6.83 -2.19
CA PHE A 85 5.75 6.20 -1.90
C PHE A 85 5.91 4.91 -1.09
N ALA A 86 6.88 4.05 -1.41
CA ALA A 86 7.14 2.83 -0.64
C ALA A 86 7.47 3.13 0.85
N ALA A 87 8.20 4.22 1.12
CA ALA A 87 8.45 4.67 2.49
C ALA A 87 7.15 5.11 3.19
N PHE A 88 6.30 5.87 2.50
CA PHE A 88 4.99 6.25 3.03
C PHE A 88 4.08 5.05 3.26
N ALA A 89 4.05 4.09 2.33
CA ALA A 89 3.29 2.85 2.47
C ALA A 89 3.77 2.01 3.64
N SER A 90 5.08 1.90 3.86
CA SER A 90 5.63 1.21 5.03
C SER A 90 5.20 1.88 6.33
N TYR A 91 5.26 3.21 6.41
CA TYR A 91 4.75 3.96 7.57
C TYR A 91 3.24 3.74 7.80
N ALA A 92 2.43 3.87 6.74
CA ALA A 92 0.99 3.70 6.81
C ALA A 92 0.62 2.27 7.25
N HIS A 93 1.24 1.27 6.63
CA HIS A 93 1.07 -0.14 6.98
C HIS A 93 1.36 -0.40 8.46
N GLN A 94 2.50 0.10 8.96
CA GLN A 94 2.88 -0.04 10.37
C GLN A 94 1.87 0.64 11.31
N ILE A 95 1.41 1.85 10.97
CA ILE A 95 0.39 2.53 11.79
C ILE A 95 -0.91 1.78 11.78
N GLN A 96 -1.35 1.24 10.65
CA GLN A 96 -2.63 0.52 10.57
C GLN A 96 -2.60 -0.77 11.40
N HIS A 97 -1.45 -1.43 11.54
CA HIS A 97 -1.31 -2.59 12.44
C HIS A 97 -1.22 -2.24 13.92
N HIS A 98 -0.60 -1.12 14.29
CA HIS A 98 -0.32 -0.80 15.70
C HIS A 98 -1.28 0.22 16.32
N ASN A 99 -1.76 1.19 15.55
CA ASN A 99 -2.65 2.25 15.99
C ASN A 99 -3.46 2.80 14.80
N PRO A 100 -4.44 2.03 14.28
CA PRO A 100 -5.24 2.41 13.13
C PRO A 100 -5.93 3.77 13.24
N HIS A 101 -6.23 4.25 14.47
CA HIS A 101 -6.79 5.59 14.71
C HIS A 101 -5.89 6.75 14.28
N LYS A 102 -4.58 6.54 14.16
CA LYS A 102 -3.65 7.56 13.67
C LYS A 102 -3.65 7.68 12.14
N CYS A 103 -4.37 6.82 11.43
CA CYS A 103 -4.53 6.87 9.98
C CYS A 103 -5.64 7.87 9.57
N PHE A 104 -5.50 9.13 9.98
CA PHE A 104 -6.56 10.14 9.86
C PHE A 104 -6.78 10.68 8.44
N TRP A 105 -5.89 10.37 7.50
CA TRP A 105 -5.98 10.85 6.11
C TRP A 105 -6.88 9.97 5.23
N MET A 106 -7.35 8.84 5.76
CA MET A 106 -8.37 8.00 5.13
C MET A 106 -9.62 7.95 6.00
N LYS A 107 -10.78 7.75 5.39
CA LYS A 107 -12.06 7.61 6.13
C LYS A 107 -12.06 6.40 7.06
N MET A 108 -11.35 5.36 6.67
CA MET A 108 -11.08 4.17 7.48
C MET A 108 -9.67 3.66 7.18
N PRO A 109 -9.01 3.02 8.14
CA PRO A 109 -7.69 2.41 7.95
C PRO A 109 -7.84 1.14 7.11
N ILE A 110 -7.94 1.29 5.79
CA ILE A 110 -8.30 0.23 4.83
C ILE A 110 -7.55 -1.10 5.01
N HIS A 111 -6.23 -1.09 5.16
CA HIS A 111 -5.42 -2.29 5.37
C HIS A 111 -5.72 -3.01 6.70
N TYR A 112 -5.93 -2.23 7.77
CA TYR A 112 -6.36 -2.81 9.05
C TYR A 112 -7.71 -3.51 8.90
N ILE A 113 -8.67 -2.88 8.22
CA ILE A 113 -9.99 -3.47 7.96
C ILE A 113 -9.88 -4.68 7.03
N HIS A 114 -9.02 -4.61 6.02
CA HIS A 114 -8.78 -5.71 5.09
C HIS A 114 -8.41 -6.99 5.85
N HIS A 115 -7.48 -6.87 6.80
CA HIS A 115 -7.09 -7.97 7.67
C HIS A 115 -8.13 -8.32 8.73
N LYS A 116 -8.65 -7.34 9.48
CA LYS A 116 -9.62 -7.57 10.57
C LYS A 116 -10.87 -8.31 10.09
N ASN A 117 -11.36 -7.94 8.90
CA ASN A 117 -12.62 -8.43 8.37
C ASN A 117 -12.45 -9.46 7.24
N ASN A 118 -11.23 -9.99 7.02
CA ASN A 118 -10.92 -10.97 5.98
C ASN A 118 -11.43 -10.55 4.58
N GLN A 119 -11.20 -9.30 4.20
CA GLN A 119 -11.66 -8.75 2.92
C GLN A 119 -10.68 -9.09 1.79
N TRP A 120 -10.48 -10.38 1.52
CA TRP A 120 -9.53 -10.89 0.51
C TRP A 120 -9.79 -10.39 -0.92
N ASP A 121 -10.98 -9.83 -1.19
CA ASP A 121 -11.42 -9.33 -2.49
C ASP A 121 -11.62 -7.80 -2.55
N SER A 122 -11.27 -7.07 -1.49
CA SER A 122 -11.55 -5.63 -1.36
C SER A 122 -10.51 -4.90 -0.50
N ASN A 123 -10.48 -3.57 -0.59
CA ASN A 123 -9.60 -2.69 0.18
C ASN A 123 -8.11 -3.04 0.06
N PHE A 124 -7.59 -3.03 -1.18
CA PHE A 124 -6.21 -3.40 -1.50
C PHE A 124 -5.20 -2.26 -1.34
N GLY A 125 -5.59 -1.01 -1.11
CA GLY A 125 -4.63 0.05 -0.84
C GLY A 125 -3.87 -0.18 0.46
N LEU A 126 -2.55 0.06 0.47
CA LEU A 126 -1.75 0.02 1.71
C LEU A 126 -1.71 1.36 2.44
N ALA A 127 -1.73 2.47 1.71
CA ALA A 127 -1.53 3.81 2.28
C ALA A 127 -2.65 4.81 1.96
N ILE A 128 -3.35 4.59 0.84
CA ILE A 128 -4.44 5.43 0.33
C ILE A 128 -5.55 4.55 -0.26
N ASP A 129 -6.79 5.00 -0.19
CA ASP A 129 -7.99 4.28 -0.63
C ASP A 129 -8.48 4.67 -2.05
N TRP A 130 -7.78 5.58 -2.72
CA TRP A 130 -8.23 6.18 -3.98
C TRP A 130 -8.46 5.12 -5.06
N TRP A 131 -7.55 4.17 -5.19
CA TRP A 131 -7.62 3.14 -6.22
C TRP A 131 -8.70 2.10 -5.93
N ASP A 132 -8.97 1.82 -4.65
CA ASP A 132 -10.12 1.02 -4.28
C ASP A 132 -11.43 1.68 -4.69
N ILE A 133 -11.54 3.00 -4.54
CA ILE A 133 -12.71 3.76 -4.97
C ILE A 133 -12.81 3.76 -6.49
N VAL A 134 -11.72 4.08 -7.20
CA VAL A 134 -11.67 4.16 -8.66
C VAL A 134 -12.00 2.81 -9.32
N PHE A 135 -11.49 1.71 -8.78
CA PHE A 135 -11.67 0.36 -9.34
C PHE A 135 -12.81 -0.45 -8.70
N GLY A 136 -13.61 0.18 -7.83
CA GLY A 136 -14.81 -0.43 -7.24
C GLY A 136 -14.51 -1.57 -6.25
N THR A 137 -13.35 -1.56 -5.61
CA THR A 137 -12.96 -2.52 -4.57
C THR A 137 -13.02 -1.93 -3.16
N TYR A 138 -13.45 -0.67 -3.01
CA TYR A 138 -13.65 -0.04 -1.71
C TYR A 138 -14.88 -0.60 -1.00
N LYS A 139 -14.67 -1.28 0.13
CA LYS A 139 -15.72 -1.90 0.93
C LYS A 139 -15.82 -1.21 2.30
N PRO A 140 -16.72 -0.22 2.46
CA PRO A 140 -16.83 0.53 3.71
C PRO A 140 -17.30 -0.35 4.86
N VAL A 141 -16.84 -0.05 6.06
CA VAL A 141 -17.31 -0.67 7.31
C VAL A 141 -17.43 0.39 8.40
N GLU A 142 -18.35 0.20 9.33
CA GLU A 142 -18.29 0.92 10.59
C GLU A 142 -17.17 0.34 11.44
N TRP A 143 -16.18 1.15 11.82
CA TRP A 143 -15.02 0.68 12.58
C TRP A 143 -14.79 1.45 13.90
N LEU A 144 -15.27 2.69 13.97
CA LEU A 144 -15.15 3.53 15.18
C LEU A 144 -16.15 3.13 16.28
N SER A 145 -17.32 2.62 15.91
CA SER A 145 -18.36 2.16 16.85
C SER A 145 -18.01 0.83 17.51
N GLU A 146 -17.37 -0.08 16.77
CA GLU A 146 -17.03 -1.43 17.25
C GLU A 146 -15.94 -1.41 18.34
N GLU A 147 -14.94 -0.54 18.24
CA GLU A 147 -13.77 -0.54 19.15
C GLU A 147 -14.03 0.22 20.47
N GLN A 148 -14.90 1.24 20.46
CA GLN A 148 -15.38 1.89 21.69
C GLN A 148 -16.16 0.92 22.60
N SER A 149 -16.74 -0.15 22.04
CA SER A 149 -17.36 -1.22 22.82
C SER A 149 -16.34 -2.20 23.45
N GLY A 150 -15.11 -2.23 22.91
CA GLY A 150 -14.00 -3.05 23.39
C GLY A 150 -13.07 -2.34 24.38
N MET A 151 -12.97 -1.01 24.35
CA MET A 151 -12.18 -0.21 25.31
C MET A 151 -12.87 -0.01 26.68
N ASN A 152 -14.14 -0.41 26.82
CA ASN A 152 -14.92 -0.34 28.06
C ASN A 152 -15.02 -1.70 28.78
N LYS A 153 -14.12 -2.65 28.50
CA LYS A 153 -13.93 -3.90 29.24
C LYS A 153 -12.49 -3.98 29.74
#